data_AF-A0A8S3THF0-F1
#
_entry.id   AF-A0A8S3THF0-F1
#
_cell.length_a   1.000
_cell.length_b   1.000
_cell.length_c   1.000
_cell.angle_alpha   90.00
_cell.angle_beta   90.00
_cell.angle_gamma   90.00
#
_symmetry.space_group_name_H-M   'P 1'
#
loop_
_entity.id
_entity.type
_entity.pdbx_description
1 polymer ?
#
loop_
_entity_poly.entity_id
_entity_poly.type
_entity_poly.pdbx_seq_one_letter_code
_entity_poly.pdbx_strand_id
1 'polypeptide(L)'
;MQAIGKVEGKKLNCIANNMEKYISFSLGCMDFIDSLQFMSSSLQKLVENLAKEGSSKFRHMTSHFGEEQISLLLRKQVYPYEYFVSEAKFVETQLPPIENFYSTLSGEGITTLDYAHAQQVWQLFNIQNLGQYHDLYVLSDVLALADVFENFREICLNYYGLDAAHFYTSPGLAWQAALKMTGVKLELLTDIDMHLFIEKGLRGGISMISHRHAKANNKHVPSYDQNQPINHVMYLDANNLYGWAMSQALQLKVSDGSTILKLRT
;
A
#
# COMPACT_ATOMS: atom_id res chain seq x y z
N MET A 1 4.99 -20.07 5.12
CA MET A 1 4.67 -20.63 6.47
C MET A 1 5.17 -22.05 6.73
N GLN A 2 5.37 -22.93 5.73
CA GLN A 2 5.77 -24.34 5.95
C GLN A 2 7.07 -24.57 6.77
N ALA A 3 8.01 -23.63 6.75
CA ALA A 3 9.23 -23.69 7.55
C ALA A 3 9.05 -23.11 8.98
N ILE A 4 8.14 -22.14 9.17
CA ILE A 4 7.96 -21.41 10.44
C ILE A 4 7.33 -22.31 11.50
N GLY A 5 6.44 -23.23 11.09
CA GLY A 5 5.86 -24.23 12.01
C GLY A 5 6.86 -25.28 12.53
N LYS A 6 8.10 -25.29 12.02
CA LYS A 6 9.18 -26.18 12.48
C LYS A 6 10.05 -25.54 13.57
N VAL A 7 9.78 -24.30 13.96
CA VAL A 7 10.51 -23.62 15.05
C VAL A 7 10.06 -24.23 16.38
N GLU A 8 10.88 -25.13 16.92
CA GLU A 8 10.61 -25.78 18.20
C GLU A 8 10.58 -24.77 19.36
N GLY A 9 9.68 -24.98 20.32
CA GLY A 9 9.60 -24.20 21.54
C GLY A 9 8.92 -22.82 21.44
N LYS A 10 8.40 -22.42 20.27
CA LYS A 10 7.63 -21.18 20.12
C LYS A 10 6.22 -21.44 19.61
N LYS A 11 5.23 -20.84 20.29
CA LYS A 11 3.83 -20.90 19.86
C LYS A 11 3.63 -20.04 18.62
N LEU A 12 3.14 -20.65 17.54
CA LEU A 12 2.71 -19.97 16.32
C LEU A 12 1.21 -19.69 16.41
N ASN A 13 0.82 -18.42 16.32
CA ASN A 13 -0.57 -17.99 16.17
C ASN A 13 -0.72 -17.31 14.80
N CYS A 14 -1.88 -17.44 14.17
CA CYS A 14 -2.12 -16.83 12.87
C CYS A 14 -3.55 -16.30 12.76
N ILE A 15 -3.68 -15.11 12.18
CA ILE A 15 -4.95 -14.50 11.80
C ILE A 15 -5.07 -14.65 10.28
N ALA A 16 -5.85 -15.64 9.85
CA ALA A 16 -6.10 -15.89 8.44
C ALA A 16 -7.26 -15.01 7.94
N ASN A 17 -7.12 -14.45 6.73
CA ASN A 17 -8.24 -13.87 5.99
C ASN A 17 -9.01 -14.99 5.26
N ASN A 18 -8.25 -15.86 4.59
CA ASN A 18 -8.74 -17.10 4.00
C ASN A 18 -7.62 -18.17 4.03
N MET A 19 -7.83 -19.31 3.37
CA MET A 19 -6.85 -20.42 3.38
C MET A 19 -5.50 -20.07 2.73
N GLU A 20 -5.42 -19.02 1.92
CA GLU A 20 -4.23 -18.63 1.15
C GLU A 20 -3.63 -17.31 1.62
N LYS A 21 -4.45 -16.43 2.20
CA LYS A 21 -4.07 -15.07 2.62
C LYS A 21 -4.18 -14.92 4.13
N TYR A 22 -3.08 -14.46 4.73
CA TYR A 22 -2.97 -14.20 6.17
C TYR A 22 -2.90 -12.69 6.41
N ILE A 23 -3.55 -12.22 7.47
CA ILE A 23 -3.48 -10.82 7.91
C ILE A 23 -2.22 -10.60 8.73
N SER A 24 -1.93 -11.53 9.65
CA SER A 24 -0.77 -11.47 10.53
C SER A 24 -0.49 -12.86 11.11
N PHE A 25 0.74 -13.07 11.57
CA PHE A 25 1.09 -14.21 12.40
C PHE A 25 2.01 -13.76 13.53
N SER A 26 1.98 -14.50 14.64
CA SER A 26 2.79 -14.26 15.82
C SER A 26 3.64 -15.47 16.13
N LEU A 27 4.90 -15.24 16.50
CA LEU A 27 5.83 -16.28 16.93
C LEU A 27 6.38 -15.95 18.31
N GLY A 28 5.84 -16.58 19.35
CA GLY A 28 6.14 -16.22 20.74
C GLY A 28 5.60 -14.83 21.08
N CYS A 29 6.49 -13.89 21.38
CA CYS A 29 6.16 -12.50 21.74
C CYS A 29 6.35 -11.50 20.58
N MET A 30 6.57 -11.99 19.36
CA MET A 30 6.76 -11.15 18.16
C MET A 30 5.54 -11.28 17.26
N ASP A 31 5.01 -10.14 16.85
CA ASP A 31 3.94 -10.03 15.86
C ASP A 31 4.51 -9.57 14.52
N PHE A 32 4.12 -10.26 13.45
CA PHE A 32 4.51 -9.92 12.09
C PHE A 32 3.32 -9.29 11.38
N ILE A 33 3.49 -8.04 10.98
CA ILE A 33 2.45 -7.20 10.40
C ILE A 33 2.84 -6.90 8.95
N ASP A 34 1.86 -6.97 8.06
CA ASP A 34 2.02 -6.63 6.65
C ASP A 34 1.74 -5.14 6.42
N SER A 35 2.79 -4.37 6.12
CA SER A 35 2.69 -2.93 5.84
C SER A 35 1.77 -2.61 4.66
N LEU A 36 1.58 -3.55 3.72
CA LEU A 36 0.69 -3.38 2.57
C LEU A 36 -0.79 -3.32 3.00
N GLN A 37 -1.14 -3.87 4.17
CA GLN A 37 -2.47 -3.74 4.77
C GLN A 37 -2.77 -2.34 5.30
N PHE A 38 -1.74 -1.50 5.42
CA PHE A 38 -1.86 -0.10 5.80
C PHE A 38 -1.77 0.84 4.60
N MET A 39 -0.77 0.60 3.75
CA MET A 39 -0.47 1.43 2.59
C MET A 39 -0.46 0.56 1.34
N SER A 40 -1.63 0.37 0.72
CA SER A 40 -1.85 -0.52 -0.41
C SER A 40 -1.30 0.06 -1.73
N SER A 41 0.01 0.29 -1.80
CA SER A 41 0.73 0.83 -2.94
C SER A 41 2.14 0.24 -3.00
N SER A 42 2.80 0.31 -4.16
CA SER A 42 4.21 -0.07 -4.26
C SER A 42 5.08 0.84 -3.39
N LEU A 43 6.15 0.27 -2.82
CA LEU A 43 7.14 1.02 -2.02
C LEU A 43 7.69 2.21 -2.81
N GLN A 44 8.04 2.02 -4.08
CA GLN A 44 8.49 3.09 -4.96
C GLN A 44 7.51 4.29 -4.96
N LYS A 45 6.22 4.04 -5.17
CA LYS A 45 5.23 5.12 -5.22
C LYS A 45 5.07 5.82 -3.85
N LEU A 46 5.23 5.08 -2.75
CA LEU A 46 5.21 5.65 -1.40
C LEU A 46 6.44 6.53 -1.16
N VAL A 47 7.63 6.07 -1.54
CA VAL A 47 8.89 6.82 -1.47
C VAL A 47 8.82 8.09 -2.33
N GLU A 48 8.36 7.99 -3.59
CA GLU A 48 8.18 9.15 -4.48
C GLU A 48 7.21 10.19 -3.93
N ASN A 49 6.15 9.76 -3.24
CA ASN A 49 5.23 10.66 -2.59
C ASN A 49 5.87 11.33 -1.36
N LEU A 50 6.54 10.56 -0.51
CA LEU A 50 7.21 11.08 0.67
C LEU A 50 8.36 12.04 0.31
N ALA A 51 9.08 11.78 -0.78
CA ALA A 51 10.14 12.63 -1.29
C ALA A 51 9.65 14.04 -1.67
N LYS A 52 8.38 14.22 -2.02
CA LYS A 52 7.79 15.54 -2.27
C LYS A 52 7.68 16.40 -1.00
N GLU A 53 7.64 15.77 0.18
CA GLU A 53 7.64 16.46 1.47
C GLU A 53 9.06 16.84 1.95
N GLY A 54 10.11 16.38 1.24
CA GLY A 54 11.50 16.73 1.47
C GLY A 54 12.34 15.61 2.07
N SER A 55 13.66 15.70 1.88
CA SER A 55 14.64 14.69 2.30
C SER A 55 14.69 14.44 3.82
N SER A 56 14.26 15.41 4.62
CA SER A 56 14.16 15.29 6.09
C SER A 56 13.25 14.13 6.55
N LYS A 57 12.37 13.66 5.68
CA LYS A 57 11.46 12.53 5.92
C LYS A 57 12.15 11.17 5.88
N PHE A 58 13.37 11.10 5.34
CA PHE A 58 14.13 9.86 5.21
C PHE A 58 15.23 9.74 6.27
N ARG A 59 14.83 9.69 7.55
CA ARG A 59 15.75 9.68 8.69
C ARG A 59 16.65 8.43 8.68
N HIS A 60 16.09 7.28 8.36
CA HIS A 60 16.83 6.03 8.32
C HIS A 60 17.81 6.03 7.15
N MET A 61 17.39 6.40 5.94
CA MET A 61 18.30 6.51 4.80
C MET A 61 19.43 7.52 5.06
N THR A 62 19.12 8.70 5.61
CA THR A 62 20.12 9.74 5.93
C THR A 62 21.09 9.35 7.04
N SER A 63 20.70 8.42 7.92
CA SER A 63 21.62 7.86 8.93
C SER A 63 22.59 6.82 8.37
N HIS A 64 22.27 6.20 7.24
CA HIS A 64 23.06 5.12 6.63
C HIS A 64 23.88 5.59 5.42
N PHE A 65 23.43 6.61 4.69
CA PHE A 65 24.01 7.02 3.42
C PHE A 65 24.24 8.54 3.34
N GLY A 66 25.19 8.95 2.50
CA GLY A 66 25.41 10.36 2.18
C GLY A 66 24.35 10.91 1.21
N GLU A 67 24.28 12.24 1.08
CA GLU A 67 23.27 12.92 0.26
C GLU A 67 23.28 12.48 -1.22
N GLU A 68 24.47 12.38 -1.83
CA GLU A 68 24.64 11.93 -3.21
C GLU A 68 24.14 10.49 -3.41
N GLN A 69 24.43 9.60 -2.45
CA GLN A 69 23.99 8.20 -2.46
C GLN A 69 22.46 8.08 -2.34
N ILE A 70 21.85 8.85 -1.45
CA ILE A 70 20.39 8.84 -1.24
C ILE A 70 19.67 9.25 -2.52
N SER A 71 20.17 10.25 -3.24
CA SER A 71 19.54 10.70 -4.49
C SER A 71 19.38 9.57 -5.52
N LEU A 72 20.33 8.62 -5.56
CA LEU A 72 20.24 7.43 -6.41
C LEU A 72 19.36 6.33 -5.83
N LEU A 73 19.33 6.16 -4.51
CA LEU A 73 18.56 5.12 -3.83
C LEU A 73 17.07 5.44 -3.71
N LEU A 74 16.66 6.72 -3.75
CA LEU A 74 15.24 7.12 -3.75
C LEU A 74 14.51 6.77 -5.05
N ARG A 75 15.24 6.50 -6.13
CA ARG A 75 14.69 5.92 -7.35
C ARG A 75 14.56 4.40 -7.20
N LYS A 76 13.58 3.81 -7.90
CA LYS A 76 13.45 2.35 -8.03
C LYS A 76 14.77 1.71 -8.47
N GLN A 77 15.29 0.82 -7.64
CA GLN A 77 16.42 -0.02 -8.01
C GLN A 77 15.94 -1.20 -8.87
N VAL A 78 16.83 -1.69 -9.74
CA VAL A 78 16.59 -2.89 -10.54
C VAL A 78 17.36 -4.08 -9.99
N TYR A 79 16.75 -5.26 -10.06
CA TYR A 79 17.34 -6.46 -9.50
C TYR A 79 17.13 -7.66 -10.45
N PRO A 80 18.19 -8.43 -10.78
CA PRO A 80 18.08 -9.53 -11.72
C PRO A 80 17.63 -10.81 -11.00
N TYR A 81 16.35 -10.89 -10.63
CA TYR A 81 15.82 -11.96 -9.77
C TYR A 81 16.10 -13.37 -10.30
N GLU A 82 15.85 -13.60 -11.58
CA GLU A 82 16.03 -14.87 -12.26
C GLU A 82 17.51 -15.25 -12.43
N TYR A 83 18.43 -14.30 -12.28
CA TYR A 83 19.87 -14.55 -12.40
C TYR A 83 20.46 -15.23 -11.16
N PHE A 84 19.91 -14.94 -9.98
CA PHE A 84 20.38 -15.46 -8.70
C PHE A 84 19.88 -16.89 -8.42
N VAL A 85 20.36 -17.85 -9.22
CA VAL A 85 20.00 -19.28 -9.12
C VAL A 85 20.88 -20.07 -8.14
N SER A 86 21.99 -19.50 -7.68
CA SER A 86 22.92 -20.15 -6.73
C SER A 86 23.77 -19.13 -5.97
N GLU A 87 24.30 -19.54 -4.82
CA GLU A 87 25.21 -18.73 -4.00
C GLU A 87 26.47 -18.30 -4.75
N ALA A 88 26.92 -19.10 -5.73
CA ALA A 88 28.08 -18.77 -6.56
C ALA A 88 27.90 -17.47 -7.35
N LYS A 89 26.65 -17.02 -7.59
CA LYS A 89 26.37 -15.74 -8.24
C LYS A 89 26.80 -14.54 -7.40
N PHE A 90 26.74 -14.64 -6.08
CA PHE A 90 27.04 -13.52 -5.18
C PHE A 90 28.52 -13.10 -5.23
N VAL A 91 29.44 -14.00 -5.61
CA VAL A 91 30.87 -13.68 -5.70
C VAL A 91 31.29 -13.13 -7.07
N GLU A 92 30.39 -13.09 -8.06
CA GLU A 92 30.69 -12.53 -9.37
C GLU A 92 30.94 -11.02 -9.25
N THR A 93 32.01 -10.55 -9.92
CA THR A 93 32.56 -9.20 -9.72
C THR A 93 32.09 -8.18 -10.75
N GLN A 94 31.07 -8.52 -11.53
CA GLN A 94 30.53 -7.66 -12.59
C GLN A 94 29.01 -7.70 -12.55
N LEU A 95 28.40 -6.58 -12.93
CA LEU A 95 26.96 -6.52 -13.12
C LEU A 95 26.57 -7.45 -14.29
N PRO A 96 25.51 -8.27 -14.16
CA PRO A 96 25.04 -9.12 -15.24
C PRO A 96 24.67 -8.29 -16.47
N PRO A 97 24.76 -8.86 -17.68
CA PRO A 97 24.20 -8.23 -18.88
C PRO A 97 22.72 -7.87 -18.73
N ILE A 98 22.26 -6.84 -19.45
CA ILE A 98 20.89 -6.30 -19.35
C ILE A 98 19.81 -7.35 -19.62
N GLU A 99 20.08 -8.31 -20.50
CA GLU A 99 19.20 -9.44 -20.82
C GLU A 99 18.88 -10.33 -19.61
N ASN A 100 19.75 -10.35 -18.59
CA ASN A 100 19.57 -11.15 -17.38
C ASN A 100 18.70 -10.46 -16.32
N PHE A 101 18.18 -9.26 -16.62
CA PHE A 101 17.21 -8.55 -15.79
C PHE A 101 15.75 -8.79 -16.22
N TYR A 102 15.50 -9.77 -17.09
CA TYR A 102 14.14 -10.17 -17.46
C TYR A 102 13.40 -10.78 -16.27
N SER A 103 12.22 -10.25 -15.94
CA SER A 103 11.38 -10.81 -14.88
C SER A 103 10.22 -11.62 -15.45
N THR A 104 10.11 -12.87 -15.02
CA THR A 104 8.99 -13.77 -15.33
C THR A 104 7.67 -13.29 -14.74
N LEU A 105 7.72 -12.52 -13.64
CA LEU A 105 6.52 -11.97 -12.98
C LEU A 105 5.88 -10.85 -13.79
N SER A 106 6.68 -9.94 -14.36
CA SER A 106 6.18 -8.84 -15.19
C SER A 106 6.13 -9.18 -16.68
N GLY A 107 6.87 -10.21 -17.12
CA GLY A 107 6.98 -10.61 -18.52
C GLY A 107 7.86 -9.67 -19.36
N GLU A 108 8.60 -8.77 -18.71
CA GLU A 108 9.40 -7.72 -19.35
C GLU A 108 10.81 -7.63 -18.72
N GLY A 109 11.76 -7.16 -19.53
CA GLY A 109 13.09 -6.74 -19.05
C GLY A 109 13.10 -5.28 -18.61
N ILE A 110 14.27 -4.82 -18.19
CA ILE A 110 14.48 -3.42 -17.79
C ILE A 110 14.83 -2.54 -18.99
N THR A 111 14.67 -1.23 -18.84
CA THR A 111 15.08 -0.28 -19.87
C THR A 111 16.58 -0.02 -19.85
N THR A 112 17.15 0.48 -20.96
CA THR A 112 18.56 0.92 -21.01
C THR A 112 18.86 2.01 -19.98
N LEU A 113 17.88 2.87 -19.66
CA LEU A 113 18.02 3.92 -18.64
C LEU A 113 18.06 3.35 -17.22
N ASP A 114 17.35 2.26 -16.95
CA ASP A 114 17.41 1.57 -15.67
C ASP A 114 18.71 0.79 -15.51
N TYR A 115 19.20 0.17 -16.59
CA TYR A 115 20.49 -0.51 -16.56
C TYR A 115 21.66 0.48 -16.37
N ALA A 116 21.63 1.62 -17.07
CA ALA A 116 22.62 2.68 -16.86
C ALA A 116 22.62 3.20 -15.41
N HIS A 117 21.44 3.31 -14.79
CA HIS A 117 21.31 3.65 -13.37
C HIS A 117 21.93 2.60 -12.45
N ALA A 118 21.71 1.30 -12.71
CA ALA A 118 22.36 0.23 -11.96
C ALA A 118 23.89 0.28 -12.07
N GLN A 119 24.42 0.63 -13.25
CA GLN A 119 25.86 0.83 -13.45
C GLN A 119 26.39 2.04 -12.64
N GLN A 120 25.62 3.13 -12.58
CA GLN A 120 25.98 4.29 -11.75
C GLN A 120 25.99 3.94 -10.26
N VAL A 121 24.99 3.18 -9.78
CA VAL A 121 24.93 2.69 -8.39
C VAL A 121 26.14 1.78 -8.10
N TRP A 122 26.44 0.85 -9.01
CA TRP A 122 27.61 -0.02 -8.88
C TRP A 122 28.91 0.77 -8.70
N GLN A 123 29.10 1.83 -9.49
CA GLN A 123 30.28 2.69 -9.44
C GLN A 123 30.31 3.55 -8.18
N LEU A 124 29.23 4.28 -7.86
CA LEU A 124 29.21 5.22 -6.72
C LEU A 124 29.42 4.50 -5.38
N PHE A 125 28.84 3.31 -5.21
CA PHE A 125 28.98 2.52 -4.00
C PHE A 125 30.24 1.65 -3.98
N ASN A 126 31.10 1.75 -5.00
CA ASN A 126 32.32 0.96 -5.15
C ASN A 126 32.07 -0.55 -4.97
N ILE A 127 31.00 -1.05 -5.58
CA ILE A 127 30.56 -2.44 -5.42
C ILE A 127 31.57 -3.37 -6.10
N GLN A 128 32.01 -4.39 -5.36
CA GLN A 128 33.04 -5.34 -5.80
C GLN A 128 32.45 -6.65 -6.32
N ASN A 129 31.24 -7.01 -5.86
CA ASN A 129 30.57 -8.24 -6.25
C ASN A 129 29.05 -8.13 -6.13
N LEU A 130 28.36 -9.11 -6.72
CA LEU A 130 26.90 -9.14 -6.73
C LEU A 130 26.27 -9.34 -5.35
N GLY A 131 27.00 -9.88 -4.37
CA GLY A 131 26.53 -9.96 -3.01
C GLY A 131 26.44 -8.60 -2.34
N GLN A 132 27.43 -7.73 -2.54
CA GLN A 132 27.34 -6.34 -2.08
C GLN A 132 26.22 -5.57 -2.78
N TYR A 133 25.96 -5.83 -4.07
CA TYR A 133 24.82 -5.27 -4.79
C TYR A 133 23.48 -5.75 -4.21
N HIS A 134 23.37 -7.04 -3.88
CA HIS A 134 22.22 -7.61 -3.19
C HIS A 134 21.98 -6.97 -1.82
N ASP A 135 23.02 -6.91 -0.99
CA ASP A 135 22.92 -6.33 0.34
C ASP A 135 22.48 -4.86 0.29
N LEU A 136 23.03 -4.08 -0.65
CA LEU A 136 22.61 -2.70 -0.87
C LEU A 136 21.14 -2.62 -1.30
N TYR A 137 20.71 -3.46 -2.25
CA TYR A 137 19.33 -3.51 -2.73
C TYR A 137 18.36 -3.77 -1.57
N VAL A 138 18.59 -4.84 -0.82
CA VAL A 138 17.74 -5.23 0.32
C VAL A 138 17.77 -4.18 1.42
N LEU A 139 18.95 -3.66 1.76
CA LEU A 139 19.08 -2.62 2.77
C LEU A 139 18.33 -1.35 2.37
N SER A 140 18.42 -0.94 1.10
CA SER A 140 17.73 0.25 0.60
C SER A 140 16.21 0.11 0.69
N ASP A 141 15.65 -1.06 0.34
CA ASP A 141 14.21 -1.33 0.45
C ASP A 141 13.74 -1.34 1.91
N VAL A 142 14.52 -1.95 2.82
CA VAL A 142 14.19 -2.01 4.25
C VAL A 142 14.20 -0.60 4.87
N LEU A 143 15.23 0.20 4.60
CA LEU A 143 15.34 1.55 5.13
C LEU A 143 14.25 2.47 4.55
N ALA A 144 13.97 2.37 3.25
CA ALA A 144 12.91 3.13 2.61
C ALA A 144 11.53 2.77 3.19
N LEU A 145 11.26 1.47 3.40
CA LEU A 145 10.01 1.03 4.04
C LEU A 145 9.91 1.53 5.48
N ALA A 146 11.01 1.50 6.24
CA ALA A 146 11.06 2.03 7.60
C ALA A 146 10.73 3.53 7.62
N ASP A 147 11.38 4.33 6.77
CA ASP A 147 11.10 5.77 6.65
C ASP A 147 9.64 6.04 6.29
N VAL A 148 9.10 5.32 5.30
CA VAL A 148 7.69 5.45 4.89
C VAL A 148 6.74 5.09 6.04
N PHE A 149 6.98 3.98 6.74
CA PHE A 149 6.09 3.50 7.79
C PHE A 149 6.19 4.35 9.07
N GLU A 150 7.37 4.82 9.46
CA GLU A 150 7.54 5.72 10.60
C GLU A 150 6.83 7.06 10.37
N ASN A 151 6.91 7.63 9.16
CA ASN A 151 6.15 8.83 8.83
C ASN A 151 4.65 8.59 8.89
N PHE A 152 4.18 7.44 8.41
CA PHE A 152 2.77 7.07 8.53
C PHE A 152 2.33 6.94 10.00
N ARG A 153 3.17 6.33 10.86
CA ARG A 153 2.92 6.26 12.32
C ARG A 153 2.85 7.64 12.95
N GLU A 154 3.78 8.53 12.62
CA GLU A 154 3.80 9.92 13.11
C GLU A 154 2.54 10.68 12.73
N ILE A 155 2.10 10.56 11.47
CA ILE A 155 0.82 11.14 11.00
C ILE A 155 -0.34 10.58 11.83
N CYS A 156 -0.43 9.27 12.01
CA CYS A 156 -1.54 8.66 12.75
C CYS A 156 -1.55 9.08 14.23
N LEU A 157 -0.38 9.20 14.85
CA LEU A 157 -0.22 9.72 16.21
C LEU A 157 -0.65 11.19 16.31
N ASN A 158 -0.24 12.03 15.36
CA ASN A 158 -0.55 13.46 15.38
C ASN A 158 -2.04 13.74 15.15
N TYR A 159 -2.68 13.02 14.21
CA TYR A 159 -4.09 13.26 13.87
C TYR A 159 -5.07 12.51 14.76
N TYR A 160 -4.77 11.26 15.14
CA TYR A 160 -5.70 10.40 15.86
C TYR A 160 -5.24 10.08 17.29
N GLY A 161 -3.98 10.36 17.65
CA GLY A 161 -3.37 9.89 18.89
C GLY A 161 -3.36 8.36 18.99
N LEU A 162 -3.27 7.68 17.84
CA LEU A 162 -3.22 6.23 17.73
C LEU A 162 -1.98 5.85 16.93
N ASP A 163 -1.20 4.91 17.44
CA ASP A 163 -0.05 4.39 16.70
C ASP A 163 -0.49 3.24 15.79
N ALA A 164 -0.25 3.39 14.48
CA ALA A 164 -0.60 2.39 13.49
C ALA A 164 0.03 1.01 13.76
N ALA A 165 1.19 0.96 14.42
CA ALA A 165 1.88 -0.30 14.75
C ALA A 165 1.12 -1.17 15.78
N HIS A 166 0.10 -0.62 16.46
CA HIS A 166 -0.78 -1.38 17.37
C HIS A 166 -2.01 -1.97 16.68
N PHE A 167 -2.11 -1.88 15.36
CA PHE A 167 -3.20 -2.43 14.58
C PHE A 167 -2.66 -3.45 13.58
N TYR A 168 -3.56 -4.23 12.97
CA TYR A 168 -3.20 -5.17 11.92
C TYR A 168 -3.42 -4.61 10.51
N THR A 169 -4.36 -3.68 10.33
CA THR A 169 -4.77 -3.15 9.03
C THR A 169 -5.26 -1.70 9.14
N SER A 170 -5.24 -0.97 8.01
CA SER A 170 -5.78 0.40 7.93
C SER A 170 -7.27 0.49 8.31
N PRO A 171 -8.18 -0.43 7.88
CA PRO A 171 -9.57 -0.40 8.34
C PRO A 171 -9.73 -0.52 9.86
N GLY A 172 -8.92 -1.36 10.52
CA GLY A 172 -8.95 -1.49 11.98
C GLY A 172 -8.51 -0.21 12.70
N LEU A 173 -7.44 0.42 12.19
CA LEU A 173 -6.98 1.74 12.65
C LEU A 173 -8.05 2.81 12.43
N ALA A 174 -8.64 2.88 11.24
CA ALA A 174 -9.67 3.87 10.89
C ALA A 174 -10.92 3.73 11.76
N TRP A 175 -11.35 2.51 12.03
CA TRP A 175 -12.47 2.22 12.93
C TRP A 175 -12.21 2.75 14.34
N GLN A 176 -11.02 2.49 14.88
CA GLN A 176 -10.63 2.92 16.23
C GLN A 176 -10.43 4.43 16.31
N ALA A 177 -9.88 5.04 15.26
CA ALA A 177 -9.82 6.50 15.11
C ALA A 177 -11.24 7.10 15.12
N ALA A 178 -12.17 6.55 14.34
CA ALA A 178 -13.55 7.02 14.29
C ALA A 178 -14.24 6.96 15.66
N LEU A 179 -14.13 5.83 16.38
CA LEU A 179 -14.70 5.69 17.72
C LEU A 179 -14.07 6.67 18.72
N LYS A 180 -12.74 6.82 18.69
CA LYS A 180 -12.01 7.72 19.59
C LYS A 180 -12.36 9.19 19.34
N MET A 181 -12.44 9.60 18.07
CA MET A 181 -12.73 10.98 17.69
C MET A 181 -14.19 11.37 17.97
N THR A 182 -15.12 10.44 17.77
CA THR A 182 -16.56 10.70 17.95
C THR A 182 -17.04 10.47 19.39
N GLY A 183 -16.32 9.66 20.18
CA GLY A 183 -16.70 9.26 21.54
C GLY A 183 -17.93 8.34 21.60
N VAL A 184 -18.38 7.84 20.45
CA VAL A 184 -19.58 7.01 20.34
C VAL A 184 -19.34 5.64 20.94
N LYS A 185 -20.33 5.15 21.69
CA LYS A 185 -20.35 3.77 22.22
C LYS A 185 -21.36 2.96 21.44
N LEU A 186 -20.86 2.06 20.59
CA LEU A 186 -21.69 1.16 19.81
C LEU A 186 -22.05 -0.08 20.63
N GLU A 187 -23.32 -0.49 20.53
CA GLU A 187 -23.77 -1.77 21.09
C GLU A 187 -23.47 -2.92 20.12
N LEU A 188 -23.12 -4.08 20.66
CA LEU A 188 -22.97 -5.29 19.87
C LEU A 188 -24.35 -5.87 19.53
N LEU A 189 -24.51 -6.36 18.31
CA LEU A 189 -25.66 -7.17 17.92
C LEU A 189 -25.58 -8.51 18.66
N THR A 190 -26.54 -8.75 19.55
CA THR A 190 -26.63 -9.99 20.34
C THR A 190 -27.69 -10.95 19.80
N ASP A 191 -28.58 -10.45 18.94
CA ASP A 191 -29.65 -11.21 18.30
C ASP A 191 -29.27 -11.56 16.85
N ILE A 192 -29.37 -12.86 16.51
CA ILE A 192 -29.08 -13.37 15.18
C ILE A 192 -30.06 -12.85 14.12
N ASP A 193 -31.33 -12.63 14.49
CA ASP A 193 -32.34 -12.12 13.56
C ASP A 193 -32.04 -10.67 13.17
N MET A 194 -31.52 -9.87 14.10
CA MET A 194 -31.04 -8.51 13.80
C MET A 194 -29.84 -8.54 12.85
N HIS A 195 -28.90 -9.46 13.06
CA HIS A 195 -27.74 -9.62 12.17
C HIS A 195 -28.18 -9.99 10.75
N LEU A 196 -29.01 -11.04 10.62
CA LEU A 196 -29.53 -11.50 9.33
C LEU A 196 -30.36 -10.43 8.62
N PHE A 197 -31.14 -9.63 9.37
CA PHE A 197 -31.89 -8.51 8.82
C PHE A 197 -30.97 -7.46 8.19
N ILE A 198 -29.91 -7.05 8.91
CA ILE A 198 -28.93 -6.08 8.41
C ILE A 198 -28.19 -6.65 7.19
N GLU A 199 -27.68 -7.87 7.30
CA GLU A 199 -26.94 -8.54 6.22
C GLU A 199 -27.77 -8.62 4.93
N LYS A 200 -29.05 -9.01 5.04
CA LYS A 200 -29.99 -9.05 3.92
C LYS A 200 -30.24 -7.67 3.29
N GLY A 201 -30.07 -6.60 4.07
CA GLY A 201 -30.20 -5.22 3.63
C GLY A 201 -28.94 -4.63 2.97
N LEU A 202 -27.75 -5.23 3.19
CA LEU A 202 -26.49 -4.70 2.65
C LEU A 202 -26.47 -4.74 1.12
N ARG A 203 -26.13 -3.61 0.51
CA ARG A 203 -25.91 -3.47 -0.94
C ARG A 203 -24.59 -2.75 -1.17
N GLY A 204 -23.88 -3.17 -2.22
CA GLY A 204 -22.68 -2.49 -2.69
C GLY A 204 -23.00 -1.23 -3.51
N GLY A 205 -21.97 -0.68 -4.15
CA GLY A 205 -22.13 0.44 -5.07
C GLY A 205 -23.03 0.06 -6.27
N ILE A 206 -23.88 1.00 -6.68
CA ILE A 206 -24.71 0.83 -7.87
C ILE A 206 -23.84 1.03 -9.11
N SER A 207 -23.79 0.01 -9.98
CA SER A 207 -23.13 0.09 -11.29
C SER A 207 -24.14 -0.24 -12.38
N MET A 208 -24.39 0.71 -13.28
CA MET A 208 -25.41 0.59 -14.31
C MET A 208 -24.92 1.19 -15.64
N ILE A 209 -25.18 0.47 -16.73
CA ILE A 209 -24.98 0.95 -18.10
C ILE A 209 -26.38 1.17 -18.70
N SER A 210 -26.86 2.41 -18.66
CA SER A 210 -28.17 2.78 -19.23
C SER A 210 -28.14 2.91 -20.76
N HIS A 211 -26.95 3.11 -21.34
CA HIS A 211 -26.75 3.22 -22.78
C HIS A 211 -25.45 2.51 -23.17
N ARG A 212 -25.52 1.51 -24.06
CA ARG A 212 -24.43 0.57 -24.34
C ARG A 212 -23.18 1.21 -24.91
N HIS A 213 -23.33 2.28 -25.69
CA HIS A 213 -22.20 2.98 -26.31
C HIS A 213 -22.58 4.43 -26.64
N ALA A 214 -21.96 5.39 -25.96
CA ALA A 214 -22.03 6.80 -26.32
C ALA A 214 -20.64 7.26 -26.78
N LYS A 215 -20.60 8.06 -27.85
CA LYS A 215 -19.36 8.64 -28.37
C LYS A 215 -19.56 10.14 -28.55
N ALA A 216 -18.67 10.93 -27.95
CA ALA A 216 -18.67 12.37 -28.11
C ALA A 216 -18.34 12.75 -29.58
N ASN A 217 -19.05 13.70 -30.15
CA ASN A 217 -18.79 14.30 -31.45
C ASN A 217 -18.68 15.82 -31.29
N ASN A 218 -17.47 16.32 -31.06
CA ASN A 218 -17.19 17.76 -30.98
C ASN A 218 -15.74 18.04 -31.40
N LYS A 219 -15.43 19.31 -31.65
CA LYS A 219 -14.14 19.74 -32.21
C LYS A 219 -12.91 19.41 -31.35
N HIS A 220 -13.10 19.00 -30.09
CA HIS A 220 -12.00 18.69 -29.17
C HIS A 220 -11.58 17.22 -29.21
N VAL A 221 -12.32 16.35 -29.91
CA VAL A 221 -11.96 14.93 -30.03
C VAL A 221 -11.38 14.61 -31.42
N PRO A 222 -10.34 13.76 -31.54
CA PRO A 222 -9.70 13.45 -32.83
C PRO A 222 -10.62 12.83 -33.88
N SER A 223 -11.76 12.28 -33.47
CA SER A 223 -12.72 11.59 -34.34
C SER A 223 -13.97 12.42 -34.67
N TYR A 224 -13.85 13.75 -34.60
CA TYR A 224 -14.92 14.68 -34.94
C TYR A 224 -15.36 14.51 -36.40
N ASP A 225 -16.67 14.39 -36.62
CA ASP A 225 -17.30 14.39 -37.93
C ASP A 225 -18.23 15.60 -38.04
N GLN A 226 -17.93 16.48 -39.00
CA GLN A 226 -18.71 17.70 -39.27
C GLN A 226 -20.11 17.38 -39.84
N ASN A 227 -20.31 16.18 -40.39
CA ASN A 227 -21.60 15.74 -40.93
C ASN A 227 -22.54 15.16 -39.86
N GLN A 228 -22.06 14.99 -38.62
CA GLN A 228 -22.84 14.46 -37.51
C GLN A 228 -23.20 15.55 -36.50
N PRO A 229 -24.33 15.43 -35.76
CA PRO A 229 -24.70 16.38 -34.72
C PRO A 229 -23.60 16.51 -33.66
N ILE A 230 -23.39 17.75 -33.17
CA ILE A 230 -22.45 17.99 -32.08
C ILE A 230 -23.03 17.43 -30.77
N ASN A 231 -22.23 16.67 -30.03
CA ASN A 231 -22.58 16.21 -28.70
C ASN A 231 -21.35 16.09 -27.78
N HIS A 232 -21.61 15.97 -26.49
CA HIS A 232 -20.59 15.91 -25.44
C HIS A 232 -20.89 14.76 -24.48
N VAL A 233 -19.84 14.21 -23.88
CA VAL A 233 -19.93 13.27 -22.76
C VAL A 233 -19.38 13.99 -21.54
N MET A 234 -20.17 14.01 -20.46
CA MET A 234 -19.77 14.61 -19.19
C MET A 234 -19.37 13.52 -18.21
N TYR A 235 -18.24 13.70 -17.53
CA TYR A 235 -17.80 12.86 -16.44
C TYR A 235 -17.96 13.62 -15.12
N LEU A 236 -18.72 13.05 -14.19
CA LEU A 236 -18.95 13.60 -12.86
C LEU A 236 -18.48 12.55 -11.85
N ASP A 237 -17.66 12.98 -10.90
CA ASP A 237 -17.19 12.14 -9.80
C ASP A 237 -17.46 12.84 -8.47
N ALA A 238 -18.00 12.10 -7.50
CA ALA A 238 -18.34 12.63 -6.19
C ALA A 238 -17.15 12.46 -5.25
N ASN A 239 -16.50 13.57 -4.89
CA ASN A 239 -15.41 13.59 -3.92
C ASN A 239 -15.88 13.03 -2.57
N ASN A 240 -15.28 11.91 -2.14
CA ASN A 240 -15.55 11.27 -0.84
C ASN A 240 -17.05 10.95 -0.60
N LEU A 241 -17.72 10.31 -1.57
CA LEU A 241 -19.13 9.96 -1.50
C LEU A 241 -19.53 9.25 -0.19
N TYR A 242 -18.79 8.21 0.20
CA TYR A 242 -19.09 7.46 1.43
C TYR A 242 -18.78 8.27 2.69
N GLY A 243 -17.72 9.08 2.72
CA GLY A 243 -17.46 9.95 3.86
C GLY A 243 -18.57 10.98 4.08
N TRP A 244 -19.09 11.56 2.99
CA TRP A 244 -20.26 12.45 3.06
C TRP A 244 -21.50 11.71 3.59
N ALA A 245 -21.77 10.50 3.08
CA ALA A 245 -22.90 9.69 3.53
C ALA A 245 -22.78 9.29 5.00
N MET A 246 -21.57 8.91 5.46
CA MET A 246 -21.30 8.60 6.86
C MET A 246 -21.49 9.80 7.78
N SER A 247 -21.29 11.03 7.26
CA SER A 247 -21.52 12.29 7.99
C SER A 247 -23.02 12.61 8.19
N GLN A 248 -23.92 11.89 7.50
CA GLN A 248 -25.36 12.05 7.67
C GLN A 248 -25.86 11.34 8.93
N ALA A 249 -27.16 11.48 9.21
CA ALA A 249 -27.78 10.79 10.32
C ALA A 249 -27.80 9.27 10.08
N LEU A 250 -27.17 8.50 10.97
CA LEU A 250 -27.14 7.04 10.91
C LEU A 250 -27.99 6.44 12.04
N GLN A 251 -28.67 5.33 11.74
CA GLN A 251 -29.47 4.60 12.72
C GLN A 251 -28.52 3.85 13.66
N LEU A 252 -28.59 4.16 14.95
CA LEU A 252 -27.87 3.44 15.99
C LEU A 252 -28.84 3.07 17.10
N LYS A 253 -28.60 1.92 17.73
CA LYS A 253 -29.11 1.67 19.07
C LYS A 253 -28.06 2.20 20.04
N VAL A 254 -28.32 3.37 20.62
CA VAL A 254 -27.44 3.96 21.65
C VAL A 254 -27.93 3.47 23.01
N SER A 255 -27.00 3.17 23.90
CA SER A 255 -27.28 2.61 25.24
C SER A 255 -28.12 3.50 26.16
N ASP A 256 -28.37 4.75 25.76
CA ASP A 256 -29.25 5.70 26.43
C ASP A 256 -30.69 5.74 25.88
N GLY A 257 -31.03 4.89 24.90
CA GLY A 257 -32.35 4.83 24.28
C GLY A 257 -32.57 5.81 23.12
N SER A 258 -31.56 6.62 22.76
CA SER A 258 -31.60 7.45 21.55
C SER A 258 -31.30 6.63 20.27
N THR A 259 -31.97 6.96 19.15
CA THR A 259 -31.95 6.13 17.92
C THR A 259 -31.17 6.76 16.75
N ILE A 260 -30.63 7.97 16.93
CA ILE A 260 -30.06 8.73 15.81
C ILE A 260 -28.70 9.30 16.20
N LEU A 261 -27.66 8.88 15.49
CA LEU A 261 -26.39 9.60 15.52
C LEU A 261 -26.41 10.69 14.47
N LYS A 262 -26.18 11.94 14.86
CA LYS A 262 -25.64 12.96 13.95
C LYS A 262 -24.14 13.03 14.24
N LEU A 263 -23.29 12.62 13.30
CA LEU A 263 -21.89 13.03 13.35
C LEU A 263 -21.88 14.55 13.28
N ARG A 264 -21.56 15.21 14.40
CA ARG A 264 -21.25 16.64 14.37
C ARG A 264 -19.91 16.77 13.65
N THR A 265 -19.96 17.20 12.40
CA THR A 265 -18.82 17.80 11.69
C THR A 265 -18.43 19.09 12.36
#